data_AF-A0A7R7XDD2-F1
#
_entry.id   AF-A0A7R7XDD2-F1
#
_cell.length_a   1.000
_cell.length_b   1.000
_cell.length_c   1.000
_cell.angle_alpha   90.00
_cell.angle_beta   90.00
_cell.angle_gamma   90.00
#
_symmetry.space_group_name_H-M   'P 1'
#
loop_
_entity.id
_entity.type
_entity.pdbx_description
1 polymer ?
#
loop_
_entity_poly.entity_id
_entity_poly.type
_entity_poly.pdbx_seq_one_letter_code
_entity_poly.pdbx_strand_id
1 'polypeptide(L)'
;MAEKHGLTLGGSSSVSSLTDFIRCLPPEIVLQILTYLPFEDLLSFGSTSRLNNEYHIVSMKRLRLGVFEKRVHSIISLLQAGWASPDHLGSGWVDQEAARSYTISIVQNPAKSTKQWPLRGNPCHTIYPRNSGPRLREKPQSQEQMIRIQNRIFASVLRRYGPSLRTLEFMAYDLNTEGASALGTRCQHTLRHLALRFEHQHIRDGVMRPSTWLHPAPGNEAWNLLIGIGQFKNTGLHSLETLILERAGITPWQLMMLVKKNPNLTTLRLRVCRGARPEFLYWLGGIRNGLDDEPGQFHGPAPGAKLEVLSLEHCHRLLKYPIDEGDDLKDEECDSGFEWVRGLSNLRSLSFSESTNIPSELVDRANKKIWKIPEVILPYCLHDGNAVIAVDPKWK
;
A
#
# COMPACT_ATOMS: atom_id res chain seq x y z
N MET A 1 -7.28 -72.78 -43.05
CA MET A 1 -8.02 -72.46 -41.82
C MET A 1 -7.06 -71.80 -40.84
N ALA A 2 -7.40 -70.58 -40.40
CA ALA A 2 -6.84 -69.71 -39.33
C ALA A 2 -5.36 -69.25 -39.48
N GLU A 3 -4.97 -67.97 -39.68
CA GLU A 3 -5.14 -66.73 -38.87
C GLU A 3 -4.66 -66.88 -37.41
N LYS A 4 -3.95 -65.97 -36.71
CA LYS A 4 -3.35 -64.63 -36.94
C LYS A 4 -2.58 -64.22 -35.66
N HIS A 5 -1.62 -63.29 -35.81
CA HIS A 5 -1.10 -62.26 -34.85
C HIS A 5 -0.55 -62.66 -33.46
N GLY A 6 0.67 -62.26 -33.10
CA GLY A 6 1.10 -60.93 -32.61
C GLY A 6 1.80 -61.15 -31.25
N LEU A 7 2.73 -60.40 -30.68
CA LEU A 7 3.14 -58.99 -30.76
C LEU A 7 4.54 -58.83 -30.13
N THR A 8 5.21 -57.80 -30.63
CA THR A 8 6.41 -57.11 -30.12
C THR A 8 6.25 -56.56 -28.69
N LEU A 9 7.29 -56.68 -27.86
CA LEU A 9 7.47 -55.91 -26.63
C LEU A 9 8.62 -54.91 -26.85
N GLY A 10 8.25 -53.67 -27.21
CA GLY A 10 9.11 -52.50 -27.10
C GLY A 10 8.87 -51.83 -25.75
N GLY A 11 9.90 -51.75 -24.91
CA GLY A 11 9.87 -50.98 -23.67
C GLY A 11 10.27 -49.53 -23.94
N SER A 12 9.30 -48.62 -23.90
CA SER A 12 9.56 -47.19 -23.76
C SER A 12 9.31 -46.79 -22.30
N SER A 13 10.39 -46.52 -21.58
CA SER A 13 10.34 -45.87 -20.26
C SER A 13 9.95 -44.41 -20.44
N SER A 14 8.70 -44.08 -20.13
CA SER A 14 8.21 -42.70 -20.07
C SER A 14 8.77 -42.01 -18.83
N VAL A 15 9.58 -40.98 -19.06
CA VAL A 15 9.91 -39.99 -18.03
C VAL A 15 8.62 -39.21 -17.76
N SER A 16 7.93 -39.54 -16.66
CA SER A 16 6.78 -38.80 -16.18
C SER A 16 7.22 -37.36 -15.89
N SER A 17 6.66 -36.41 -16.61
CA SER A 17 6.97 -35.00 -16.43
C SER A 17 6.64 -34.58 -15.00
N LEU A 18 7.48 -33.74 -14.37
CA LEU A 18 7.24 -33.20 -13.01
C LEU A 18 5.86 -32.52 -12.88
N THR A 19 5.31 -32.07 -14.01
CA THR A 19 3.97 -31.49 -14.13
C THR A 19 2.82 -32.47 -13.90
N ASP A 20 3.02 -33.77 -14.12
CA ASP A 20 2.01 -34.79 -13.83
C ASP A 20 1.94 -35.11 -12.33
N PHE A 21 3.07 -35.03 -11.61
CA PHE A 21 3.11 -35.25 -10.16
C PHE A 21 2.33 -34.19 -9.38
N ILE A 22 2.45 -32.91 -9.76
CA ILE A 22 1.75 -31.81 -9.09
C ILE A 22 0.22 -31.98 -9.17
N ARG A 23 -0.30 -32.57 -10.24
CA ARG A 23 -1.74 -32.82 -10.43
C ARG A 23 -2.30 -33.90 -9.51
N CYS A 24 -1.44 -34.77 -8.99
CA CYS A 24 -1.83 -35.82 -8.04
C CYS A 24 -1.81 -35.36 -6.58
N LEU A 25 -1.29 -34.15 -6.31
CA LEU A 25 -1.25 -33.60 -4.96
C LEU A 25 -2.61 -32.97 -4.58
N PRO A 26 -2.99 -33.01 -3.29
CA PRO A 26 -4.14 -32.25 -2.82
C PRO A 26 -3.98 -30.75 -3.11
N PRO A 27 -5.07 -30.04 -3.48
CA PRO A 27 -5.03 -28.61 -3.79
C PRO A 27 -4.33 -27.74 -2.75
N GLU A 28 -4.46 -28.09 -1.47
CA GLU A 28 -3.85 -27.40 -0.34
C GLU A 28 -2.32 -27.49 -0.39
N ILE A 29 -1.80 -28.68 -0.72
CA ILE A 29 -0.36 -28.93 -0.85
C ILE A 29 0.20 -28.19 -2.06
N VAL A 30 -0.52 -28.21 -3.19
CA VAL A 30 -0.13 -27.44 -4.37
C VAL A 30 -0.05 -25.95 -4.02
N LEU A 31 -1.09 -25.38 -3.41
CA LEU A 31 -1.08 -23.98 -3.01
C LEU A 31 0.05 -23.65 -2.03
N GLN A 32 0.34 -24.54 -1.07
CA GLN A 32 1.46 -24.37 -0.14
C GLN A 32 2.80 -24.36 -0.88
N ILE A 33 3.04 -25.29 -1.81
CA ILE A 33 4.26 -25.31 -2.63
C ILE A 33 4.39 -24.01 -3.42
N LEU A 34 3.32 -23.56 -4.07
CA LEU A 34 3.31 -22.34 -4.87
C LEU A 34 3.63 -21.08 -4.05
N THR A 35 3.37 -21.05 -2.74
CA THR A 35 3.72 -19.89 -1.89
C THR A 35 5.23 -19.70 -1.69
N TYR A 36 6.04 -20.71 -1.98
CA TYR A 36 7.51 -20.64 -1.88
C TYR A 36 8.20 -20.29 -3.20
N LEU A 37 7.45 -20.28 -4.31
CA LEU A 37 8.03 -19.97 -5.61
C LEU A 37 8.24 -18.46 -5.77
N PRO A 38 9.33 -18.02 -6.41
CA PRO A 38 9.47 -16.62 -6.80
C PRO A 38 8.39 -16.25 -7.82
N PHE A 39 8.12 -14.95 -7.94
CA PHE A 39 7.04 -14.45 -8.79
C PHE A 39 7.17 -14.88 -10.27
N GLU A 40 8.40 -14.90 -10.79
CA GLU A 40 8.67 -15.27 -12.20
C GLU A 40 8.36 -16.74 -12.49
N ASP A 41 8.73 -17.63 -11.56
CA ASP A 41 8.42 -19.06 -11.66
C ASP A 41 6.92 -19.30 -11.50
N LEU A 42 6.27 -18.55 -10.62
CA LEU A 42 4.83 -18.64 -10.41
C LEU A 42 4.05 -18.18 -11.65
N LEU A 43 4.50 -17.11 -12.32
CA LEU A 43 3.94 -16.69 -13.61
C LEU A 43 4.16 -17.73 -14.70
N SER A 44 5.36 -18.32 -14.75
CA SER A 44 5.72 -19.37 -15.70
C SER A 44 4.83 -20.60 -15.48
N PHE A 45 4.66 -21.04 -14.23
CA PHE A 45 3.74 -22.11 -13.85
C PHE A 45 2.30 -21.81 -14.30
N GLY A 46 1.80 -20.61 -14.01
CA GLY A 46 0.46 -20.19 -14.41
C GLY A 46 0.25 -20.13 -15.93
N SER A 47 1.32 -20.01 -16.72
CA SER A 47 1.24 -19.99 -18.18
C SER A 47 1.07 -21.38 -18.81
N THR A 48 1.35 -22.46 -18.06
CA THR A 48 1.39 -23.83 -18.60
C THR A 48 0.01 -24.45 -18.83
N SER A 49 -1.00 -24.09 -18.03
CA SER A 49 -2.38 -24.60 -18.20
C SER A 49 -3.41 -23.72 -17.51
N ARG A 50 -4.70 -23.87 -17.86
CA ARG A 50 -5.80 -23.13 -17.21
C ARG A 50 -5.89 -23.42 -15.71
N LEU A 51 -5.80 -24.68 -15.34
CA LEU A 51 -5.82 -25.11 -13.93
C LEU A 51 -4.64 -24.51 -13.15
N ASN A 52 -3.43 -24.54 -13.74
CA ASN A 52 -2.25 -23.95 -13.11
C ASN A 52 -2.36 -22.43 -12.98
N ASN A 53 -3.01 -21.75 -13.93
CA ASN A 53 -3.30 -20.32 -13.83
C ASN A 53 -4.25 -20.01 -12.66
N GLU A 54 -5.27 -20.84 -12.43
CA GLU A 54 -6.18 -20.70 -11.27
C GLU A 54 -5.42 -20.90 -9.96
N TYR A 55 -4.60 -21.95 -9.85
CA TYR A 55 -3.74 -22.18 -8.67
C TYR A 55 -2.78 -21.01 -8.41
N HIS A 56 -2.12 -20.52 -9.45
CA HIS A 56 -1.26 -19.34 -9.39
C HIS A 56 -2.01 -18.09 -8.88
N ILE A 57 -3.21 -17.83 -9.40
CA ILE A 57 -3.99 -16.67 -8.96
C ILE A 57 -4.37 -16.83 -7.48
N VAL A 58 -4.79 -18.02 -7.06
CA VAL A 58 -5.24 -18.28 -5.69
C VAL A 58 -4.09 -18.30 -4.69
N SER A 59 -2.88 -18.72 -5.08
CA SER A 59 -1.69 -18.72 -4.21
C SER A 59 -1.18 -17.31 -3.88
N MET A 60 -1.58 -16.32 -4.69
CA MET A 60 -1.18 -14.92 -4.54
C MET A 60 -1.91 -14.25 -3.35
N LYS A 61 -1.36 -14.37 -2.13
CA LYS A 61 -1.97 -13.79 -0.92
C LYS A 61 -1.42 -12.42 -0.51
N ARG A 62 -0.16 -12.14 -0.85
CA ARG A 62 0.57 -10.94 -0.41
C ARG A 62 1.23 -10.28 -1.60
N LEU A 63 0.75 -9.10 -1.98
CA LEU A 63 1.26 -8.33 -3.12
C LEU A 63 1.84 -7.00 -2.66
N ARG A 64 3.08 -6.74 -3.08
CA ARG A 64 3.75 -5.45 -3.04
C ARG A 64 3.89 -4.94 -4.46
N LEU A 65 3.29 -3.80 -4.78
CA LEU A 65 3.26 -3.26 -6.13
C LEU A 65 3.76 -1.80 -6.13
N GLY A 66 4.85 -1.55 -6.83
CA GLY A 66 5.34 -0.21 -7.12
C GLY A 66 5.12 0.15 -8.58
N VAL A 67 4.53 1.32 -8.87
CA VAL A 67 4.35 1.80 -10.24
C VAL A 67 4.94 3.20 -10.38
N PHE A 68 6.05 3.30 -11.11
CA PHE A 68 6.85 4.52 -11.21
C PHE A 68 7.23 4.84 -12.65
N GLU A 69 7.49 6.10 -12.98
CA GLU A 69 7.98 6.46 -14.31
C GLU A 69 9.40 5.93 -14.56
N LYS A 70 10.29 6.09 -13.57
CA LYS A 70 11.71 5.74 -13.69
C LYS A 70 12.09 4.61 -12.75
N ARG A 71 13.03 3.78 -13.19
CA ARG A 71 13.59 2.67 -12.38
C ARG A 71 14.23 3.18 -11.09
N VAL A 72 14.97 4.29 -11.15
CA VAL A 72 15.61 4.90 -9.98
C VAL A 72 14.60 5.33 -8.92
N HIS A 73 13.44 5.87 -9.34
CA HIS A 73 12.36 6.24 -8.42
C HIS A 73 11.84 5.01 -7.68
N SER A 74 11.59 3.92 -8.43
CA SER A 74 11.20 2.66 -7.80
C SER A 74 12.24 2.17 -6.81
N ILE A 75 13.53 2.14 -7.17
CA ILE A 75 14.58 1.64 -6.27
C ILE A 75 14.61 2.45 -4.97
N ILE A 76 14.60 3.78 -5.05
CA ILE A 76 14.68 4.60 -3.84
C ILE A 76 13.42 4.43 -2.98
N SER A 77 12.23 4.39 -3.58
CA SER A 77 10.99 4.16 -2.82
C SER A 77 10.94 2.76 -2.18
N LEU A 78 11.50 1.74 -2.85
CA LEU A 78 11.64 0.39 -2.31
C LEU A 78 12.59 0.34 -1.11
N LEU A 79 13.74 1.04 -1.20
CA LEU A 79 14.70 1.15 -0.09
C LEU A 79 14.07 1.86 1.12
N GLN A 80 13.38 2.98 0.91
CA GLN A 80 12.77 3.75 2.00
C GLN A 80 11.71 2.98 2.76
N ALA A 81 10.92 2.18 2.06
CA ALA A 81 9.91 1.35 2.69
C ALA A 81 10.47 0.04 3.29
N GLY A 82 11.80 -0.16 3.23
CA GLY A 82 12.46 -1.36 3.72
C GLY A 82 12.10 -2.62 2.92
N TRP A 83 11.68 -2.48 1.65
CA TRP A 83 11.44 -3.65 0.79
C TRP A 83 12.74 -4.24 0.23
N ALA A 84 13.84 -3.50 0.27
CA ALA A 84 15.15 -3.93 -0.20
C ALA A 84 16.26 -3.41 0.72
N SER A 85 17.30 -4.23 0.94
CA SER A 85 18.58 -3.78 1.50
C SER A 85 19.49 -3.26 0.38
N PRO A 86 20.36 -2.26 0.63
CA PRO A 86 21.36 -1.78 -0.32
C PRO A 86 22.20 -2.90 -0.96
N ASP A 87 22.49 -3.97 -0.20
CA ASP A 87 23.30 -5.11 -0.64
C ASP A 87 22.62 -5.94 -1.74
N HIS A 88 21.28 -5.91 -1.83
CA HIS A 88 20.49 -6.68 -2.79
C HIS A 88 20.25 -5.96 -4.12
N LEU A 89 20.76 -4.74 -4.30
CA LEU A 89 20.58 -3.99 -5.55
C LEU A 89 21.56 -4.40 -6.66
N GLY A 90 22.63 -5.13 -6.32
CA GLY A 90 23.67 -5.60 -7.24
C GLY A 90 23.52 -7.06 -7.70
N SER A 91 22.92 -7.92 -6.88
CA SER A 91 22.63 -9.33 -7.19
C SER A 91 21.12 -9.53 -7.35
N GLY A 92 20.69 -10.38 -8.29
CA GLY A 92 19.27 -10.68 -8.52
C GLY A 92 18.48 -10.85 -7.22
N TRP A 93 17.32 -10.21 -7.16
CA TRP A 93 16.44 -10.07 -6.00
C TRP A 93 16.10 -11.42 -5.37
N VAL A 94 16.89 -11.87 -4.40
CA VAL A 94 16.59 -13.03 -3.57
C VAL A 94 16.97 -12.67 -2.14
N ASP A 95 15.96 -12.35 -1.33
CA ASP A 95 16.12 -12.27 0.12
C ASP A 95 15.13 -13.25 0.79
N GLN A 96 15.63 -13.98 1.79
CA GLN A 96 15.03 -15.18 2.40
C GLN A 96 13.97 -14.87 3.46
N GLU A 97 13.86 -13.63 3.95
CA GLU A 97 12.79 -13.21 4.88
C GLU A 97 11.61 -12.51 4.19
N ALA A 98 11.80 -12.08 2.93
CA ALA A 98 10.73 -11.67 2.01
C ALA A 98 9.99 -12.86 1.36
N ALA A 99 10.36 -14.10 1.69
CA ALA A 99 10.00 -15.36 1.00
C ALA A 99 8.50 -15.68 0.85
N ARG A 100 7.58 -14.83 1.34
CA ARG A 100 6.12 -15.02 1.21
C ARG A 100 5.38 -13.83 0.60
N SER A 101 6.07 -12.76 0.23
CA SER A 101 5.47 -11.54 -0.34
C SER A 101 6.03 -11.30 -1.73
N TYR A 102 5.15 -11.23 -2.75
CA TYR A 102 5.63 -11.00 -4.11
C TYR A 102 5.72 -9.50 -4.37
N THR A 103 6.91 -9.07 -4.79
CA THR A 103 7.20 -7.68 -5.12
C THR A 103 7.21 -7.49 -6.64
N ILE A 104 6.36 -6.60 -7.13
CA ILE A 104 6.25 -6.24 -8.54
C ILE A 104 6.59 -4.75 -8.67
N SER A 105 7.67 -4.42 -9.36
CA SER A 105 7.98 -3.05 -9.75
C SER A 105 7.71 -2.86 -11.24
N ILE A 106 6.83 -1.93 -11.57
CA ILE A 106 6.49 -1.58 -12.96
C ILE A 106 7.06 -0.20 -13.24
N VAL A 107 8.11 -0.18 -14.06
CA VAL A 107 8.70 1.04 -14.59
C VAL A 107 7.98 1.41 -15.89
N GLN A 108 7.32 2.57 -15.90
CA GLN A 108 6.64 3.10 -17.08
C GLN A 108 7.68 3.64 -18.05
N ASN A 109 8.24 2.76 -18.88
CA ASN A 109 9.22 3.18 -19.88
C ASN A 109 8.58 4.17 -20.87
N PRO A 110 9.16 5.37 -21.06
CA PRO A 110 8.80 6.18 -22.21
C PRO A 110 9.26 5.44 -23.46
N ALA A 111 8.40 5.39 -24.49
CA ALA A 111 8.80 4.87 -25.79
C ALA A 111 10.08 5.60 -26.23
N LYS A 112 11.18 4.85 -26.41
CA LYS A 112 12.35 5.40 -27.07
C LYS A 112 11.89 5.85 -28.45
N SER A 113 12.02 7.14 -28.74
CA SER A 113 12.07 7.61 -30.13
C SER A 113 13.15 6.78 -30.81
N THR A 114 12.73 5.82 -31.63
CA THR A 114 13.63 5.14 -32.56
C THR A 114 14.15 6.22 -33.49
N LYS A 115 15.33 6.76 -33.20
CA LYS A 115 16.12 7.48 -34.20
C LYS A 115 16.32 6.48 -35.34
N GLN A 116 15.63 6.69 -36.46
CA GLN A 116 15.83 5.96 -37.70
C GLN A 116 17.33 5.97 -38.01
N TRP A 117 17.93 4.78 -38.04
CA TRP A 117 19.14 4.57 -38.81
C TRP A 117 18.72 4.42 -40.28
N PRO A 118 19.39 5.09 -41.23
CA PRO A 118 19.00 5.03 -42.63
C PRO A 118 19.32 3.64 -43.22
N LEU A 119 18.25 3.03 -43.73
CA LEU A 119 18.11 1.98 -44.74
C LEU A 119 19.39 1.37 -45.36
N ARG A 120 19.45 0.03 -45.36
CA ARG A 120 19.81 -0.78 -46.54
C ARG A 120 19.29 -2.22 -46.43
N GLY A 121 18.44 -2.64 -47.38
CA GLY A 121 18.46 -4.01 -47.93
C GLY A 121 17.33 -5.00 -47.57
N ASN A 122 16.21 -4.89 -48.30
CA ASN A 122 15.33 -5.95 -48.84
C ASN A 122 14.51 -6.95 -47.97
N PRO A 123 13.35 -7.40 -48.52
CA PRO A 123 12.22 -7.92 -47.74
C PRO A 123 12.09 -9.44 -47.83
N CYS A 124 11.78 -10.09 -46.71
CA CYS A 124 11.16 -11.41 -46.73
C CYS A 124 9.83 -11.36 -45.98
N HIS A 125 8.76 -11.48 -46.76
CA HIS A 125 7.42 -11.76 -46.29
C HIS A 125 7.38 -13.08 -45.52
N THR A 126 6.86 -13.05 -44.30
CA THR A 126 6.09 -14.17 -43.75
C THR A 126 4.81 -13.63 -43.13
N ILE A 127 3.71 -13.98 -43.77
CA ILE A 127 2.33 -13.70 -43.39
C ILE A 127 1.98 -14.57 -42.19
N TYR A 128 1.77 -13.97 -41.02
CA TYR A 128 0.76 -14.42 -40.04
C TYR A 128 0.15 -13.19 -39.34
N PRO A 129 -1.18 -13.09 -39.25
CA PRO A 129 -1.87 -11.96 -38.65
C PRO A 129 -2.05 -12.19 -37.15
N ARG A 130 -1.62 -11.27 -36.28
CA ARG A 130 -2.20 -11.21 -34.93
C ARG A 130 -2.03 -9.85 -34.26
N ASN A 131 -3.19 -9.21 -34.08
CA ASN A 131 -3.54 -8.24 -33.05
C ASN A 131 -2.71 -6.96 -32.98
N SER A 132 -3.20 -6.00 -33.76
CA SER A 132 -3.24 -4.57 -33.44
C SER A 132 -3.60 -4.30 -31.96
N GLY A 133 -2.58 -4.24 -31.11
CA GLY A 133 -2.65 -3.53 -29.84
C GLY A 133 -2.52 -2.03 -30.07
N PRO A 134 -3.14 -1.17 -29.25
CA PRO A 134 -3.12 0.28 -29.47
C PRO A 134 -1.69 0.80 -29.35
N ARG A 135 -1.13 1.23 -30.48
CA ARG A 135 0.16 1.92 -30.62
C ARG A 135 -0.05 3.42 -30.35
N LEU A 136 0.48 3.90 -29.22
CA LEU A 136 1.28 5.11 -29.00
C LEU A 136 1.27 5.35 -27.47
N ARG A 137 2.32 4.94 -26.74
CA ARG A 137 2.48 5.32 -25.33
C ARG A 137 3.28 6.61 -25.29
N GLU A 138 2.56 7.72 -25.42
CA GLU A 138 3.07 9.06 -25.17
C GLU A 138 3.61 9.15 -23.74
N LYS A 139 4.72 9.89 -23.56
CA LYS A 139 5.17 10.29 -22.23
C LYS A 139 4.01 11.01 -21.52
N PRO A 140 3.75 10.76 -20.24
CA PRO A 140 2.75 11.53 -19.51
C PRO A 140 3.11 13.01 -19.60
N GLN A 141 2.25 13.80 -20.24
CA GLN A 141 2.46 15.24 -20.40
C GLN A 141 2.01 16.02 -19.15
N SER A 142 1.23 15.37 -18.29
CA SER A 142 0.75 15.93 -17.03
C SER A 142 0.75 14.91 -15.89
N GLN A 143 0.74 15.42 -14.66
CA GLN A 143 0.66 14.62 -13.43
C GLN A 143 -0.60 13.76 -13.43
N GLU A 144 -1.72 14.30 -13.90
CA GLU A 144 -2.98 13.58 -13.98
C GLU A 144 -2.90 12.40 -14.96
N GLN A 145 -2.24 12.56 -16.11
CA GLN A 145 -2.04 11.48 -17.07
C GLN A 145 -1.20 10.34 -16.46
N MET A 146 -0.14 10.68 -15.72
CA MET A 146 0.68 9.71 -15.00
C MET A 146 -0.14 8.93 -13.96
N ILE A 147 -0.97 9.64 -13.19
CA ILE A 147 -1.89 9.06 -12.20
C ILE A 147 -2.94 8.17 -12.89
N ARG A 148 -3.44 8.53 -14.08
CA ARG A 148 -4.37 7.68 -14.83
C ARG A 148 -3.69 6.39 -15.30
N ILE A 149 -2.49 6.48 -15.88
CA ILE A 149 -1.75 5.31 -16.39
C ILE A 149 -1.40 4.36 -15.25
N GLN A 150 -0.93 4.86 -14.10
CA GLN A 150 -0.60 3.99 -12.97
C GLN A 150 -1.81 3.25 -12.42
N ASN A 151 -2.95 3.94 -12.29
CA ASN A 151 -4.15 3.35 -11.71
C ASN A 151 -4.79 2.34 -12.67
N ARG A 152 -4.65 2.52 -13.98
CA ARG A 152 -5.02 1.50 -14.97
C ARG A 152 -4.19 0.22 -14.82
N ILE A 153 -2.89 0.36 -14.57
CA ILE A 153 -2.01 -0.79 -14.30
C ILE A 153 -2.44 -1.46 -13.00
N PHE A 154 -2.62 -0.67 -11.93
CA PHE A 154 -3.09 -1.14 -10.63
C PHE A 154 -4.41 -1.91 -10.74
N ALA A 155 -5.42 -1.33 -11.38
CA ALA A 155 -6.70 -1.98 -11.63
C ALA A 155 -6.57 -3.26 -12.44
N SER A 156 -5.65 -3.33 -13.41
CA SER A 156 -5.38 -4.56 -14.16
C SER A 156 -4.81 -5.67 -13.29
N VAL A 157 -3.91 -5.34 -12.37
CA VAL A 157 -3.34 -6.30 -11.42
C VAL A 157 -4.41 -6.78 -10.43
N LEU A 158 -5.22 -5.86 -9.89
CA LEU A 158 -6.31 -6.20 -8.97
C LEU A 158 -7.43 -7.01 -9.63
N ARG A 159 -7.72 -6.81 -10.91
CA ARG A 159 -8.67 -7.68 -11.64
C ARG A 159 -8.20 -9.13 -11.68
N ARG A 160 -6.88 -9.36 -11.72
CA ARG A 160 -6.30 -10.71 -11.77
C ARG A 160 -6.18 -11.35 -10.39
N TYR A 161 -5.64 -10.61 -9.41
CA TYR A 161 -5.28 -11.18 -8.10
C TYR A 161 -6.17 -10.73 -6.94
N GLY A 162 -6.95 -9.66 -7.10
CA GLY A 162 -7.75 -9.07 -6.02
C GLY A 162 -8.53 -10.06 -5.16
N PRO A 163 -9.26 -11.03 -5.75
CA PRO A 163 -10.05 -12.00 -4.99
C PRO A 163 -9.25 -12.92 -4.06
N SER A 164 -7.93 -13.07 -4.25
CA SER A 164 -7.08 -13.91 -3.41
C SER A 164 -6.22 -13.12 -2.41
N LEU A 165 -6.08 -11.81 -2.61
CA LEU A 165 -5.21 -10.95 -1.80
C LEU A 165 -5.74 -10.78 -0.37
N ARG A 166 -4.84 -10.97 0.59
CA ARG A 166 -5.01 -10.63 2.01
C ARG A 166 -4.17 -9.44 2.43
N THR A 167 -3.01 -9.27 1.81
CA THR A 167 -2.10 -8.14 2.06
C THR A 167 -1.79 -7.46 0.73
N LEU A 168 -2.03 -6.16 0.67
CA LEU A 168 -1.72 -5.33 -0.48
C LEU A 168 -0.98 -4.08 -0.02
N GLU A 169 0.19 -3.86 -0.60
CA GLU A 169 0.97 -2.64 -0.44
C GLU A 169 1.19 -2.02 -1.82
N PHE A 170 0.76 -0.79 -2.01
CA PHE A 170 0.80 -0.08 -3.28
C PHE A 170 1.59 1.22 -3.15
N MET A 171 2.68 1.33 -3.90
CA MET A 171 3.50 2.53 -4.01
C MET A 171 3.29 3.19 -5.36
N ALA A 172 2.91 4.45 -5.32
CA ALA A 172 2.48 5.18 -6.51
C ALA A 172 2.41 6.68 -6.25
N TYR A 173 1.95 7.45 -7.23
CA TYR A 173 1.82 8.90 -7.10
C TYR A 173 0.50 9.34 -6.43
N ASP A 174 -0.61 8.63 -6.64
CA ASP A 174 -1.95 8.92 -6.08
C ASP A 174 -2.99 7.82 -6.46
N LEU A 175 -4.13 7.77 -5.78
CA LEU A 175 -5.27 6.91 -6.11
C LEU A 175 -6.36 7.68 -6.86
N ASN A 176 -6.83 7.15 -8.00
CA ASN A 176 -7.98 7.69 -8.72
C ASN A 176 -9.22 6.78 -8.61
N THR A 177 -10.33 7.19 -9.22
CA THR A 177 -11.60 6.44 -9.20
C THR A 177 -11.50 5.05 -9.83
N GLU A 178 -10.71 4.87 -10.90
CA GLU A 178 -10.51 3.56 -11.54
C GLU A 178 -9.79 2.59 -10.60
N GLY A 179 -8.70 3.04 -9.97
CA GLY A 179 -7.95 2.24 -9.00
C GLY A 179 -8.76 1.93 -7.75
N ALA A 180 -9.47 2.93 -7.22
CA ALA A 180 -10.33 2.75 -6.05
C ALA A 180 -11.51 1.81 -6.31
N SER A 181 -12.15 1.92 -7.48
CA SER A 181 -13.22 1.00 -7.89
C SER A 181 -12.72 -0.44 -8.00
N ALA A 182 -11.55 -0.66 -8.63
CA ALA A 182 -10.95 -1.99 -8.71
C ALA A 182 -10.61 -2.55 -7.32
N LEU A 183 -10.09 -1.71 -6.41
CA LEU A 183 -9.76 -2.11 -5.04
C LEU A 183 -11.02 -2.46 -4.23
N GLY A 184 -12.03 -1.57 -4.24
CA GLY A 184 -13.27 -1.75 -3.49
C GLY A 184 -14.20 -2.85 -4.03
N THR A 185 -14.05 -3.26 -5.29
CA THR A 185 -14.85 -4.36 -5.88
C THR A 185 -14.15 -5.70 -5.83
N ARG A 186 -12.83 -5.75 -6.04
CA ARG A 186 -12.10 -7.02 -6.18
C ARG A 186 -11.53 -7.54 -4.87
N CYS A 187 -11.32 -6.66 -3.89
CA CYS A 187 -10.66 -7.01 -2.62
C CYS A 187 -11.59 -6.87 -1.39
N GLN A 188 -12.89 -6.69 -1.62
CA GLN A 188 -13.89 -6.23 -0.64
C GLN A 188 -13.89 -6.97 0.70
N HIS A 189 -13.79 -8.30 0.66
CA HIS A 189 -13.93 -9.16 1.84
C HIS A 189 -12.63 -9.87 2.26
N THR A 190 -11.65 -9.93 1.37
CA THR A 190 -10.45 -10.76 1.55
C THR A 190 -9.27 -9.97 2.12
N LEU A 191 -9.22 -8.68 1.82
CA LEU A 191 -8.10 -7.83 2.21
C LEU A 191 -8.15 -7.53 3.72
N ARG A 192 -7.05 -7.86 4.41
CA ARG A 192 -6.83 -7.63 5.85
C ARG A 192 -5.79 -6.55 6.10
N HIS A 193 -4.80 -6.44 5.23
CA HIS A 193 -3.79 -5.40 5.27
C HIS A 193 -3.82 -4.60 3.98
N LEU A 194 -4.04 -3.29 4.11
CA LEU A 194 -3.92 -2.33 3.03
C LEU A 194 -2.91 -1.25 3.40
N ALA A 195 -1.95 -1.04 2.52
CA ALA A 195 -0.99 0.03 2.63
C ALA A 195 -0.91 0.79 1.30
N LEU A 196 -1.32 2.06 1.32
CA LEU A 196 -1.29 2.97 0.18
C LEU A 196 -0.25 4.04 0.44
N ARG A 197 0.89 3.93 -0.25
CA ARG A 197 2.08 4.76 -0.03
C ARG A 197 2.25 5.72 -1.20
N PHE A 198 1.87 6.97 -1.00
CA PHE A 198 1.95 8.00 -2.03
C PHE A 198 2.93 9.13 -1.68
N GLU A 199 3.81 8.93 -0.71
CA GLU A 199 4.82 9.90 -0.34
C GLU A 199 6.21 9.47 -0.82
N HIS A 200 6.84 10.28 -1.68
CA HIS A 200 8.16 9.97 -2.23
C HIS A 200 9.02 11.24 -2.38
N GLN A 201 9.44 11.80 -1.25
CA GLN A 201 10.11 13.12 -1.17
C GLN A 201 11.37 13.27 -2.05
N HIS A 202 12.09 12.18 -2.27
CA HIS A 202 13.30 12.10 -3.11
C HIS A 202 13.01 12.07 -4.61
N ILE A 203 11.77 11.80 -5.03
CA ILE A 203 11.40 11.78 -6.44
C ILE A 203 11.31 13.21 -6.95
N ARG A 204 12.32 13.59 -7.73
CA ARG A 204 12.36 14.83 -8.52
C ARG A 204 11.90 14.52 -9.94
N ASP A 205 10.59 14.35 -10.12
CA ASP A 205 10.01 14.16 -11.45
C ASP A 205 9.74 15.52 -12.11
N GLY A 206 10.00 15.66 -13.41
CA GLY A 206 9.82 16.94 -14.09
C GLY A 206 8.36 17.44 -14.06
N VAL A 207 7.43 16.50 -13.93
CA VAL A 207 5.99 16.77 -13.83
C VAL A 207 5.51 16.93 -12.38
N MET A 208 6.29 16.46 -11.39
CA MET A 208 5.97 16.56 -9.96
C MET A 208 6.90 17.55 -9.26
N ARG A 209 6.35 18.68 -8.82
CA ARG A 209 7.11 19.64 -8.02
C ARG A 209 7.52 19.01 -6.69
N PRO A 210 8.76 19.20 -6.20
CA PRO A 210 9.17 18.67 -4.89
C PRO A 210 8.26 19.10 -3.73
N SER A 211 7.72 20.32 -3.79
CA SER A 211 6.77 20.84 -2.80
C SER A 211 5.46 20.05 -2.74
N THR A 212 5.12 19.30 -3.79
CA THR A 212 3.92 18.44 -3.82
C THR A 212 3.95 17.38 -2.71
N TRP A 213 5.14 16.93 -2.29
CA TRP A 213 5.33 15.90 -1.27
C TRP A 213 5.21 16.42 0.17
N LEU A 214 5.41 17.73 0.38
CA LEU A 214 5.36 18.37 1.71
C LEU A 214 3.95 18.57 2.24
N HIS A 215 2.95 18.38 1.39
CA HIS A 215 1.55 18.61 1.74
C HIS A 215 0.71 17.37 1.43
N PRO A 216 -0.34 17.11 2.23
CA PRO A 216 -1.32 16.08 1.90
C PRO A 216 -1.87 16.28 0.50
N ALA A 217 -2.17 15.17 -0.19
CA ALA A 217 -2.84 15.24 -1.48
C ALA A 217 -4.20 15.96 -1.37
N PRO A 218 -4.67 16.61 -2.45
CA PRO A 218 -6.00 17.22 -2.46
C PRO A 218 -7.09 16.18 -2.21
N GLY A 219 -8.23 16.63 -1.68
CA GLY A 219 -9.41 15.80 -1.49
C GLY A 219 -9.85 15.18 -2.83
N ASN A 220 -10.18 13.89 -2.84
CA ASN A 220 -10.71 13.25 -4.04
C ASN A 220 -11.90 12.34 -3.73
N GLU A 221 -12.72 12.07 -4.77
CA GLU A 221 -13.91 11.24 -4.66
C GLU A 221 -13.59 9.73 -4.71
N ALA A 222 -12.36 9.35 -5.03
CA ALA A 222 -11.96 7.95 -5.12
C ALA A 222 -12.16 7.22 -3.77
N TRP A 223 -11.96 7.92 -2.66
CA TRP A 223 -12.23 7.38 -1.32
C TRP A 223 -13.70 6.99 -1.10
N ASN A 224 -14.66 7.66 -1.74
CA ASN A 224 -16.08 7.33 -1.61
C ASN A 224 -16.40 5.90 -2.11
N LEU A 225 -15.65 5.43 -3.11
CA LEU A 225 -15.74 4.06 -3.64
C LEU A 225 -15.19 3.03 -2.65
N LEU A 226 -14.13 3.36 -1.93
CA LEU A 226 -13.54 2.47 -0.91
C LEU A 226 -14.42 2.33 0.33
N ILE A 227 -15.21 3.37 0.63
CA ILE A 227 -16.12 3.38 1.76
C ILE A 227 -17.48 2.77 1.40
N GLY A 228 -17.86 2.82 0.11
CA GLY A 228 -19.13 2.31 -0.38
C GLY A 228 -20.31 3.24 -0.11
N ILE A 229 -20.13 4.55 -0.33
CA ILE A 229 -21.16 5.56 -0.05
C ILE A 229 -21.82 6.06 -1.35
N GLY A 230 -23.08 6.50 -1.22
CA GLY A 230 -23.85 7.07 -2.31
C GLY A 230 -24.34 5.98 -3.26
N GLN A 231 -23.99 6.10 -4.54
CA GLN A 231 -24.36 5.14 -5.58
C GLN A 231 -23.58 3.81 -5.49
N PHE A 232 -22.58 3.73 -4.61
CA PHE A 232 -21.60 2.65 -4.56
C PHE A 232 -21.77 1.70 -3.36
N LYS A 233 -23.01 1.53 -2.86
CA LYS A 233 -23.32 0.77 -1.63
C LYS A 233 -22.81 -0.68 -1.60
N ASN A 234 -22.66 -1.30 -2.77
CA ASN A 234 -22.21 -2.69 -2.89
C ASN A 234 -20.70 -2.84 -3.02
N THR A 235 -19.94 -1.73 -2.96
CA THR A 235 -18.49 -1.72 -3.08
C THR A 235 -17.86 -1.20 -1.79
N GLY A 236 -16.61 -1.55 -1.53
CA GLY A 236 -15.85 -0.98 -0.42
C GLY A 236 -14.98 -2.02 0.26
N LEU A 237 -14.28 -1.63 1.32
CA LEU A 237 -13.44 -2.53 2.10
C LEU A 237 -14.06 -2.74 3.49
N HIS A 238 -14.22 -4.00 3.90
CA HIS A 238 -14.99 -4.35 5.12
C HIS A 238 -14.23 -5.21 6.14
N SER A 239 -13.05 -5.73 5.76
CA SER A 239 -12.32 -6.72 6.56
C SER A 239 -10.92 -6.26 6.98
N LEU A 240 -10.61 -4.96 6.86
CA LEU A 240 -9.27 -4.46 7.18
C LEU A 240 -8.97 -4.58 8.68
N GLU A 241 -7.80 -5.14 8.96
CA GLU A 241 -7.16 -5.20 10.28
C GLU A 241 -6.02 -4.17 10.36
N THR A 242 -5.42 -3.83 9.22
CA THR A 242 -4.39 -2.79 9.13
C THR A 242 -4.60 -1.88 7.94
N LEU A 243 -4.51 -0.59 8.21
CA LEU A 243 -4.60 0.48 7.24
C LEU A 243 -3.40 1.41 7.40
N ILE A 244 -2.58 1.50 6.35
CA ILE A 244 -1.45 2.42 6.26
C ILE A 244 -1.72 3.36 5.09
N LEU A 245 -1.74 4.66 5.36
CA LEU A 245 -1.95 5.69 4.35
C LEU A 245 -0.80 6.71 4.43
N GLU A 246 -0.13 6.95 3.31
CA GLU A 246 0.90 7.99 3.20
C GLU A 246 0.50 8.98 2.12
N ARG A 247 0.53 10.27 2.45
CA ARG A 247 0.11 11.40 1.62
C ARG A 247 -1.30 11.24 1.02
N ALA A 248 -2.20 10.59 1.76
CA ALA A 248 -3.56 10.36 1.29
C ALA A 248 -4.42 11.64 1.38
N GLY A 249 -5.10 11.95 0.27
CA GLY A 249 -6.10 13.03 0.17
C GLY A 249 -7.46 12.67 0.75
N ILE A 250 -7.50 11.83 1.77
CA ILE A 250 -8.75 11.41 2.43
C ILE A 250 -9.22 12.52 3.38
N THR A 251 -10.52 12.85 3.38
CA THR A 251 -11.09 13.81 4.35
C THR A 251 -11.30 13.15 5.72
N PRO A 252 -11.43 13.93 6.82
CA PRO A 252 -11.72 13.37 8.14
C PRO A 252 -12.97 12.49 8.14
N TRP A 253 -14.06 12.97 7.53
CA TRP A 253 -15.31 12.21 7.41
C TRP A 253 -15.16 10.92 6.58
N GLN A 254 -14.43 10.98 5.46
CA GLN A 254 -14.15 9.77 4.67
C GLN A 254 -13.36 8.74 5.48
N LEU A 255 -12.39 9.19 6.27
CA LEU A 255 -11.60 8.32 7.16
C LEU A 255 -12.45 7.74 8.29
N MET A 256 -13.34 8.54 8.93
CA MET A 256 -14.31 8.06 9.92
C MET A 256 -15.15 6.91 9.35
N MET A 257 -15.71 7.12 8.16
CA MET A 257 -16.56 6.12 7.53
C MET A 257 -15.78 4.87 7.11
N LEU A 258 -14.53 5.01 6.65
CA LEU A 258 -13.65 3.88 6.35
C LEU A 258 -13.35 3.04 7.60
N VAL A 259 -13.02 3.69 8.72
CA VAL A 259 -12.80 3.01 10.02
C VAL A 259 -14.09 2.34 10.50
N LYS A 260 -15.23 3.02 10.42
CA LYS A 260 -16.55 2.47 10.80
C LYS A 260 -16.92 1.22 10.01
N LYS A 261 -16.51 1.12 8.75
CA LYS A 261 -16.72 -0.06 7.90
C LYS A 261 -15.78 -1.23 8.20
N ASN A 262 -14.71 -1.01 8.96
CA ASN A 262 -13.69 -2.01 9.28
C ASN A 262 -13.55 -2.17 10.81
N PRO A 263 -14.53 -2.82 11.47
CA PRO A 263 -14.61 -2.90 12.93
C PRO A 263 -13.55 -3.80 13.58
N ASN A 264 -12.67 -4.42 12.79
CA ASN A 264 -11.56 -5.24 13.26
C ASN A 264 -10.20 -4.56 13.04
N LEU A 265 -10.20 -3.26 12.71
CA LEU A 265 -8.98 -2.49 12.53
C LEU A 265 -8.22 -2.41 13.86
N THR A 266 -7.00 -2.94 13.88
CA THR A 266 -6.09 -2.91 15.03
C THR A 266 -4.90 -1.98 14.79
N THR A 267 -4.53 -1.74 13.53
CA THR A 267 -3.41 -0.86 13.18
C THR A 267 -3.85 0.22 12.20
N LEU A 268 -3.65 1.48 12.60
CA LEU A 268 -3.88 2.65 11.75
C LEU A 268 -2.60 3.49 11.71
N ARG A 269 -1.98 3.62 10.53
CA ARG A 269 -0.82 4.49 10.34
C ARG A 269 -1.13 5.53 9.28
N LEU A 270 -1.00 6.79 9.64
CA LEU A 270 -1.29 7.94 8.81
C LEU A 270 -0.04 8.79 8.74
N ARG A 271 0.46 9.01 7.53
CA ARG A 271 1.61 9.87 7.27
C ARG A 271 1.24 10.95 6.27
N VAL A 272 1.46 12.23 6.58
CA VAL A 272 1.08 13.37 5.71
C VAL A 272 -0.40 13.27 5.26
N CYS A 273 -1.30 12.86 6.14
CA CYS A 273 -2.70 12.57 5.79
C CYS A 273 -3.62 13.75 6.06
N ARG A 274 -4.45 14.13 5.07
CA ARG A 274 -5.40 15.25 5.21
C ARG A 274 -6.51 14.96 6.24
N GLY A 275 -6.85 13.68 6.43
CA GLY A 275 -7.92 13.22 7.30
C GLY A 275 -7.55 13.14 8.77
N ALA A 276 -6.26 13.19 9.11
CA ALA A 276 -5.77 13.22 10.49
C ALA A 276 -5.97 14.63 11.09
N ARG A 277 -7.22 14.95 11.41
CA ARG A 277 -7.64 16.23 12.01
C ARG A 277 -8.37 16.00 13.33
N PRO A 278 -8.55 17.04 14.18
CA PRO A 278 -9.14 16.86 15.49
C PRO A 278 -10.53 16.24 15.42
N GLU A 279 -11.34 16.59 14.41
CA GLU A 279 -12.70 16.06 14.25
C GLU A 279 -12.71 14.52 14.14
N PHE A 280 -11.78 13.97 13.36
CA PHE A 280 -11.60 12.52 13.23
C PHE A 280 -11.08 11.90 14.53
N LEU A 281 -10.06 12.51 15.14
CA LEU A 281 -9.41 11.98 16.34
C LEU A 281 -10.36 11.96 17.54
N TYR A 282 -11.11 13.04 17.76
CA TYR A 282 -12.12 13.10 18.82
C TYR A 282 -13.20 12.04 18.63
N TRP A 283 -13.73 11.89 17.41
CA TRP A 283 -14.65 10.80 17.11
C TRP A 283 -14.03 9.42 17.35
N LEU A 284 -12.77 9.20 16.94
CA LEU A 284 -12.06 7.94 17.13
C LEU A 284 -11.95 7.58 18.61
N GLY A 285 -11.70 8.57 19.46
CA GLY A 285 -11.69 8.47 20.92
C GLY A 285 -13.07 8.46 21.59
N GLY A 286 -14.17 8.55 20.83
CA GLY A 286 -15.53 8.58 21.37
C GLY A 286 -15.93 9.92 22.01
N ILE A 287 -15.19 10.99 21.75
CA ILE A 287 -15.49 12.35 22.22
C ILE A 287 -16.40 13.04 21.22
N ARG A 288 -17.52 13.57 21.71
CA ARG A 288 -18.53 14.25 20.89
C ARG A 288 -18.11 15.70 20.60
N ASN A 289 -17.70 15.96 19.36
CA ASN A 289 -17.44 17.31 18.88
C ASN A 289 -18.44 17.72 17.80
N GLY A 290 -19.67 18.04 18.22
CA GLY A 290 -20.61 18.97 17.55
C GLY A 290 -20.91 18.84 16.05
N LEU A 291 -20.45 17.80 15.36
CA LEU A 291 -20.69 17.58 13.93
C LEU A 291 -21.72 16.46 13.77
N ASP A 292 -22.98 16.86 13.60
CA ASP A 292 -24.12 16.17 12.95
C ASP A 292 -24.08 14.63 12.83
N ASP A 293 -23.75 13.94 13.91
CA ASP A 293 -24.15 12.54 14.07
C ASP A 293 -25.50 12.56 14.80
N GLU A 294 -26.50 12.01 14.12
CA GLU A 294 -27.82 11.59 14.62
C GLU A 294 -27.81 11.29 16.14
N PRO A 295 -28.89 11.62 16.88
CA PRO A 295 -28.97 11.51 18.34
C PRO A 295 -29.00 10.04 18.81
N GLY A 296 -27.88 9.33 18.63
CA GLY A 296 -27.58 8.04 19.22
C GLY A 296 -26.46 8.24 20.22
N GLN A 297 -26.71 7.97 21.49
CA GLN A 297 -25.66 7.66 22.46
C GLN A 297 -24.64 6.71 21.82
N PHE A 298 -23.34 7.00 21.94
CA PHE A 298 -22.33 5.94 21.82
C PHE A 298 -22.54 5.01 23.01
N HIS A 299 -23.55 4.15 22.95
CA HIS A 299 -23.73 3.03 23.85
C HIS A 299 -22.74 1.96 23.41
N GLY A 300 -21.48 2.11 23.82
CA GLY A 300 -20.42 1.18 23.45
C GLY A 300 -19.02 1.75 23.64
N PRO A 301 -17.99 0.92 23.41
CA PRO A 301 -16.61 1.38 23.40
C PRO A 301 -16.39 2.41 22.28
N ALA A 302 -15.38 3.27 22.45
CA ALA A 302 -15.01 4.25 21.44
C ALA A 302 -14.75 3.59 20.07
N PRO A 303 -15.00 4.27 18.94
CA PRO A 303 -14.78 3.70 17.61
C PRO A 303 -13.36 3.14 17.39
N GLY A 304 -12.36 3.77 17.99
CA GLY A 304 -10.96 3.34 17.94
C GLY A 304 -10.52 2.40 19.07
N ALA A 305 -11.42 1.93 19.94
CA ALA A 305 -11.03 1.17 21.14
C ALA A 305 -10.26 -0.13 20.84
N LYS A 306 -10.44 -0.73 19.65
CA LYS A 306 -9.70 -1.93 19.21
C LYS A 306 -8.32 -1.64 18.63
N LEU A 307 -7.96 -0.38 18.43
CA LEU A 307 -6.64 -0.04 17.90
C LEU A 307 -5.56 -0.40 18.93
N GLU A 308 -4.59 -1.17 18.48
CA GLU A 308 -3.37 -1.50 19.20
C GLU A 308 -2.22 -0.58 18.78
N VAL A 309 -2.22 -0.14 17.53
CA VAL A 309 -1.17 0.72 16.96
C VAL A 309 -1.81 1.91 16.24
N LEU A 310 -1.44 3.12 16.67
CA LEU A 310 -1.80 4.37 16.02
C LEU A 310 -0.54 5.18 15.73
N SER A 311 -0.25 5.41 14.44
CA SER A 311 0.85 6.29 14.02
C SER A 311 0.31 7.51 13.30
N LEU A 312 0.69 8.70 13.76
CA LEU A 312 0.34 10.01 13.20
C LEU A 312 1.64 10.74 12.84
N GLU A 313 2.21 10.38 11.70
CA GLU A 313 3.54 10.83 11.28
C GLU A 313 3.42 12.04 10.35
N HIS A 314 4.23 13.07 10.60
CA HIS A 314 4.26 14.29 9.77
C HIS A 314 2.85 14.86 9.51
N CYS A 315 2.02 14.86 10.57
CA CYS A 315 0.65 15.36 10.54
C CYS A 315 0.56 16.63 11.38
N HIS A 316 0.46 17.79 10.74
CA HIS A 316 0.65 19.09 11.41
C HIS A 316 -0.62 19.74 11.96
N ARG A 317 -1.79 19.12 11.77
CA ARG A 317 -3.11 19.67 12.12
C ARG A 317 -3.89 18.74 13.05
N LEU A 318 -3.21 18.12 14.02
CA LEU A 318 -3.84 17.20 14.97
C LEU A 318 -4.63 17.92 16.06
N LEU A 319 -4.30 19.19 16.34
CA LEU A 319 -4.90 20.02 17.37
C LEU A 319 -5.81 21.10 16.76
N LYS A 320 -6.89 21.44 17.46
CA LYS A 320 -7.83 22.51 17.05
C LYS A 320 -7.22 23.89 17.26
N TYR A 321 -6.47 24.05 18.34
CA TYR A 321 -5.74 25.26 18.70
C TYR A 321 -4.29 24.87 19.03
N PRO A 322 -3.29 25.69 18.67
CA PRO A 322 -1.94 25.50 19.16
C PRO A 322 -1.95 25.57 20.70
N ILE A 323 -1.14 24.73 21.34
CA ILE A 323 -0.98 24.74 22.79
C ILE A 323 0.17 25.69 23.09
N ASP A 324 -0.10 26.75 23.86
CA ASP A 324 0.95 27.67 24.31
C ASP A 324 1.80 26.98 25.38
N GLU A 325 3.13 27.00 25.20
CA GLU A 325 4.10 26.36 26.11
C GLU A 325 4.16 27.00 27.52
N GLY A 326 3.44 28.12 27.72
CA GLY A 326 3.48 28.93 28.94
C GLY A 326 2.37 28.65 29.96
N ASP A 327 1.40 27.79 29.66
CA ASP A 327 0.36 27.46 30.64
C ASP A 327 0.85 26.35 31.59
N ASP A 328 0.98 26.72 32.87
CA ASP A 328 1.06 25.79 34.01
C ASP A 328 -0.26 25.00 34.09
N LEU A 329 -0.46 24.08 33.13
CA LEU A 329 -1.60 23.18 33.10
C LEU A 329 -1.53 22.33 34.35
N LYS A 330 -2.60 22.40 35.15
CA LYS A 330 -2.78 21.53 36.32
C LYS A 330 -2.65 20.08 35.88
N ASP A 331 -2.17 19.23 36.79
CA ASP A 331 -1.92 17.81 36.53
C ASP A 331 -3.13 17.04 35.95
N GLU A 332 -4.35 17.53 36.18
CA GLU A 332 -5.60 16.96 35.69
C GLU A 332 -5.93 17.30 34.23
N GLU A 333 -5.27 18.30 33.64
CA GLU A 333 -5.45 18.77 32.25
C GLU A 333 -4.21 18.52 31.38
N CYS A 334 -3.31 17.64 31.83
CA CYS A 334 -2.02 17.43 31.18
C CYS A 334 -2.08 16.77 29.79
N ASP A 335 -3.27 16.39 29.30
CA ASP A 335 -3.54 15.90 27.94
C ASP A 335 -4.55 16.75 27.16
N SER A 336 -4.69 18.03 27.49
CA SER A 336 -5.55 18.96 26.74
C SER A 336 -5.26 18.92 25.23
N GLY A 337 -6.31 18.78 24.42
CA GLY A 337 -6.22 18.57 22.97
C GLY A 337 -5.98 17.12 22.53
N PHE A 338 -5.56 16.25 23.44
CA PHE A 338 -5.31 14.81 23.22
C PHE A 338 -6.23 13.91 24.04
N GLU A 339 -7.34 14.44 24.55
CA GLU A 339 -8.27 13.72 25.42
C GLU A 339 -8.83 12.46 24.75
N TRP A 340 -8.87 12.47 23.41
CA TRP A 340 -9.33 11.34 22.59
C TRP A 340 -8.49 10.07 22.77
N VAL A 341 -7.23 10.20 23.18
CA VAL A 341 -6.35 9.05 23.47
C VAL A 341 -6.93 8.21 24.62
N ARG A 342 -7.64 8.83 25.57
CA ARG A 342 -8.28 8.13 26.70
C ARG A 342 -9.30 7.08 26.25
N GLY A 343 -9.93 7.27 25.08
CA GLY A 343 -10.89 6.33 24.51
C GLY A 343 -10.26 5.10 23.84
N LEU A 344 -8.95 5.12 23.57
CA LEU A 344 -8.23 4.07 22.86
C LEU A 344 -7.68 3.02 23.83
N SER A 345 -8.56 2.26 24.45
CA SER A 345 -8.23 1.39 25.59
C SER A 345 -7.26 0.24 25.31
N ASN A 346 -7.15 -0.23 24.06
CA ASN A 346 -6.23 -1.32 23.69
C ASN A 346 -4.91 -0.83 23.10
N LEU A 347 -4.64 0.48 23.12
CA LEU A 347 -3.48 1.05 22.46
C LEU A 347 -2.19 0.60 23.12
N ARG A 348 -1.32 -0.03 22.35
CA ARG A 348 0.02 -0.50 22.75
C ARG A 348 1.12 0.41 22.27
N SER A 349 0.91 1.03 21.11
CA SER A 349 1.87 1.87 20.42
C SER A 349 1.21 3.14 19.87
N LEU A 350 1.76 4.29 20.25
CA LEU A 350 1.33 5.61 19.76
C LEU A 350 2.55 6.37 19.22
N SER A 351 2.47 6.89 18.00
CA SER A 351 3.56 7.66 17.40
C SER A 351 3.08 9.01 16.90
N PHE A 352 3.87 10.05 17.21
CA PHE A 352 3.75 11.41 16.69
C PHE A 352 5.01 11.83 15.91
N SER A 353 5.80 10.88 15.39
CA SER A 353 7.07 11.18 14.73
C SER A 353 6.93 12.23 13.63
N GLU A 354 7.86 13.18 13.56
CA GLU A 354 7.88 14.25 12.56
C GLU A 354 6.63 15.17 12.55
N SER A 355 5.73 15.04 13.52
CA SER A 355 4.57 15.94 13.65
C SER A 355 4.98 17.22 14.37
N THR A 356 4.95 18.33 13.62
CA THR A 356 5.21 19.68 14.17
C THR A 356 4.00 20.19 14.95
N ASN A 357 4.21 21.17 15.83
CA ASN A 357 3.17 21.83 16.65
C ASN A 357 2.62 20.97 17.80
N ILE A 358 3.38 19.97 18.25
CA ILE A 358 3.03 19.16 19.43
C ILE A 358 4.22 19.23 20.40
N PRO A 359 4.04 19.81 21.59
CA PRO A 359 5.09 19.81 22.62
C PRO A 359 5.38 18.37 23.08
N SER A 360 6.62 17.91 22.94
CA SER A 360 7.03 16.56 23.35
C SER A 360 6.85 16.32 24.85
N GLU A 361 7.07 17.36 25.66
CA GLU A 361 6.92 17.31 27.12
C GLU A 361 5.47 17.05 27.53
N LEU A 362 4.50 17.61 26.80
CA LEU A 362 3.08 17.39 27.06
C LEU A 362 2.72 15.92 26.81
N VAL A 363 3.16 15.36 25.68
CA VAL A 363 2.91 13.95 25.32
C VAL A 363 3.55 13.00 26.34
N ASP A 364 4.79 13.25 26.74
CA ASP A 364 5.49 12.42 27.74
C ASP A 364 4.81 12.49 29.13
N ARG A 365 4.43 13.69 29.58
CA ARG A 365 3.71 13.90 30.84
C ARG A 365 2.34 13.23 30.83
N ALA A 366 1.58 13.40 29.75
CA ALA A 366 0.27 12.78 29.56
C ALA A 366 0.36 11.25 29.55
N ASN A 367 1.38 10.68 28.89
CA ASN A 367 1.57 9.24 28.87
C ASN A 367 1.93 8.68 30.26
N LYS A 368 2.82 9.35 31.00
CA LYS A 368 3.23 8.93 32.35
C LYS A 368 2.09 8.97 33.36
N LYS A 369 1.24 10.01 33.30
CA LYS A 369 0.18 10.23 34.29
C LYS A 369 -1.14 9.57 33.92
N ILE A 370 -1.59 9.74 32.67
CA ILE A 370 -2.95 9.40 32.23
C ILE A 370 -2.95 8.14 31.36
N TRP A 371 -2.29 8.16 30.19
CA TRP A 371 -2.53 7.15 29.16
C TRP A 371 -1.87 5.81 29.45
N LYS A 372 -0.65 5.80 30.01
CA LYS A 372 0.14 4.61 30.35
C LYS A 372 0.31 3.63 29.19
N ILE A 373 0.50 4.17 27.97
CA ILE A 373 0.74 3.39 26.76
C ILE A 373 2.16 2.83 26.80
N PRO A 374 2.36 1.52 26.54
CA PRO A 374 3.67 0.87 26.60
C PRO A 374 4.74 1.49 25.70
N GLU A 375 4.40 1.80 24.45
CA GLU A 375 5.32 2.37 23.47
C GLU A 375 4.77 3.71 22.98
N VAL A 376 5.49 4.80 23.27
CA VAL A 376 5.15 6.12 22.76
C VAL A 376 6.37 6.75 22.08
N ILE A 377 6.22 7.06 20.80
CA ILE A 377 7.20 7.81 20.02
C ILE A 377 6.81 9.28 20.10
N LEU A 378 7.59 10.04 20.85
CA LEU A 378 7.41 11.47 21.04
C LEU A 378 7.57 12.23 19.71
N PRO A 379 6.91 13.39 19.55
CA PRO A 379 7.14 14.25 18.41
C PRO A 379 8.60 14.74 18.43
N TYR A 380 9.24 14.70 17.27
CA TYR A 380 10.57 15.26 17.03
C TYR A 380 10.61 15.87 15.63
N CYS A 381 11.34 16.97 15.47
CA CYS A 381 11.54 17.61 14.16
C CYS A 381 12.93 17.26 13.63
N LEU A 382 13.00 16.54 12.50
CA LEU A 382 14.26 16.32 11.78
C LEU A 382 14.73 17.57 11.01
N HIS A 383 13.93 18.64 11.01
CA HIS A 383 14.19 19.88 10.26
C HIS A 383 14.60 21.06 11.16
N ASP A 384 15.31 20.78 12.25
CA ASP A 384 16.03 21.87 12.89
C ASP A 384 17.28 22.16 12.05
N GLY A 385 17.23 23.25 11.26
CA GLY A 385 18.34 23.76 10.46
C GLY A 385 19.58 24.16 11.28
N ASN A 386 19.56 23.92 12.59
CA ASN A 386 20.65 24.11 13.54
C ASN A 386 21.33 22.80 13.97
N ALA A 387 21.01 21.65 13.38
CA ALA A 387 21.88 20.49 13.48
C ALA A 387 23.20 20.80 12.76
N VAL A 388 24.14 21.42 13.48
CA VAL A 388 25.53 21.58 13.08
C VAL A 388 26.00 20.20 12.64
N ILE A 389 26.15 20.01 11.33
CA ILE A 389 26.85 18.84 10.80
C ILE A 389 28.25 18.95 11.40
N ALA A 390 28.53 18.16 12.42
CA ALA A 390 29.86 18.03 12.97
C ALA A 390 30.72 17.37 11.89
N VAL A 391 31.33 18.20 11.05
CA VAL A 391 32.34 17.76 10.11
C VAL A 391 33.58 17.41 10.94
N ASP A 392 33.93 16.13 10.96
CA ASP A 392 35.12 15.60 11.62
C ASP A 392 36.36 16.40 11.15
N PRO A 393 37.11 17.08 12.03
CA PRO A 393 38.17 18.02 11.64
C PRO A 393 39.41 17.37 11.02
N LYS A 394 39.38 16.07 10.71
CA LYS A 394 40.51 15.33 10.10
C LYS A 394 40.72 15.61 8.60
N TRP A 395 39.93 16.49 8.00
CA TRP A 395 40.10 16.92 6.61
C TRP A 395 40.05 18.45 6.53
N LYS A 396 41.16 19.10 6.94
CA LYS A 396 41.48 20.48 6.58
C LYS A 396 42.89 20.56 6.04
#